data_AF-A0A3C1YBZ4-F1
#
_entry.id   AF-A0A3C1YBZ4-F1
#
_cell.length_a   1.000
_cell.length_b   1.000
_cell.length_c   1.000
_cell.angle_alpha   90.00
_cell.angle_beta   90.00
_cell.angle_gamma   90.00
#
_symmetry.space_group_name_H-M   'P 1'
#
loop_
_entity.id
_entity.type
_entity.pdbx_description
1 polymer ?
#
loop_
_entity_poly.entity_id
_entity_poly.type
_entity_poly.pdbx_seq_one_letter_code
_entity_poly.pdbx_strand_id
1 'polypeptide(L)' 'MKPRYENKCKVTCTDNDKTVTADVMSYNPKNMLMIILGESKIGMKWNGRSIYVGNALGMEFTSKGPEEIVTLKGRGYA' A
#
# COMPACT_ATOMS: atom_id res chain seq x y z
N MET A 1 -10.34 18.98 -1.18
CA MET A 1 -10.54 17.77 -0.34
C MET A 1 -9.26 16.96 -0.46
N LYS A 2 -8.53 16.69 0.63
CA LYS A 2 -7.32 15.85 0.54
C LYS A 2 -7.78 14.39 0.36
N PRO A 3 -7.18 13.61 -0.55
CA PRO A 3 -7.48 12.19 -0.65
C PRO A 3 -7.19 11.53 0.70
N ARG A 4 -8.15 10.78 1.22
CA ARG A 4 -7.93 9.91 2.38
C ARG A 4 -7.53 8.54 1.83
N TYR A 5 -6.48 7.96 2.40
CA TYR A 5 -6.05 6.61 2.06
C TYR A 5 -6.38 5.67 3.20
N GLU A 6 -6.63 4.41 2.88
CA GLU A 6 -6.81 3.35 3.87
C GLU A 6 -5.52 3.15 4.67
N ASN A 7 -5.66 2.77 5.95
CA ASN A 7 -4.50 2.51 6.82
C ASN A 7 -3.86 1.15 6.55
N LYS A 8 -4.41 0.37 5.63
CA LYS A 8 -3.95 -0.97 5.26
C LYS A 8 -3.81 -1.08 3.76
N CYS A 9 -2.88 -1.91 3.31
CA CYS A 9 -2.70 -2.22 1.90
C CYS A 9 -2.41 -3.71 1.70
N LYS A 10 -2.66 -4.19 0.48
CA LYS A 10 -2.30 -5.55 0.09
C LYS A 10 -0.86 -5.58 -0.41
N VAL A 11 -0.13 -6.58 0.03
CA VAL A 11 1.27 -6.81 -0.31
C VAL A 11 1.38 -8.23 -0.82
N THR A 12 1.94 -8.40 -2.02
CA THR A 12 2.17 -9.69 -2.64
C THR A 12 3.65 -9.99 -2.61
N CYS A 13 4.02 -11.13 -2.04
CA CYS A 13 5.38 -11.65 -2.09
C CYS A 13 5.59 -12.39 -3.41
N THR A 14 6.58 -12.00 -4.20
CA THR A 14 6.84 -12.59 -5.53
C THR A 14 7.55 -13.94 -5.44
N ASP A 15 8.20 -14.23 -4.30
CA ASP A 15 8.89 -15.51 -4.08
C ASP A 15 7.93 -16.67 -3.83
N ASN A 16 6.73 -16.40 -3.30
CA ASN A 16 5.77 -17.43 -2.92
C ASN A 16 4.31 -17.16 -3.35
N ASP A 17 4.08 -16.11 -4.15
CA ASP A 17 2.79 -15.66 -4.66
C ASP A 17 1.71 -15.39 -3.60
N LYS A 18 2.09 -15.29 -2.31
CA LYS A 18 1.13 -15.02 -1.24
C LYS A 18 0.86 -13.54 -1.12
N THR A 19 -0.43 -13.20 -1.02
CA THR A 19 -0.88 -11.84 -0.74
C THR A 19 -1.34 -11.73 0.71
N VAL A 20 -0.81 -10.74 1.41
CA VAL A 20 -1.07 -10.46 2.81
C VAL A 20 -1.45 -9.00 2.99
N THR A 21 -2.20 -8.70 4.05
CA THR A 21 -2.56 -7.32 4.41
C THR A 21 -1.49 -6.76 5.35
N ALA A 22 -0.96 -5.59 5.03
CA ALA A 22 0.02 -4.87 5.84
C ALA A 22 -0.52 -3.51 6.28
N ASP A 23 -0.08 -3.03 7.43
CA ASP A 23 -0.43 -1.71 7.94
C ASP A 23 0.45 -0.65 7.29
N VAL A 24 -0.16 0.43 6.81
CA VAL A 24 0.54 1.55 6.16
C VAL A 24 1.01 2.52 7.24
N MET A 25 2.33 2.72 7.30
CA MET A 25 2.96 3.67 8.23
C MET A 25 3.08 5.06 7.60
N SER A 26 3.51 5.11 6.34
CA SER A 26 3.68 6.37 5.61
C SER A 26 3.48 6.12 4.13
N TYR A 27 2.80 7.03 3.46
CA TYR A 27 2.48 6.89 2.05
C TYR A 27 2.70 8.21 1.30
N ASN A 28 3.62 8.17 0.34
CA ASN A 28 3.90 9.23 -0.61
C ASN A 28 3.59 8.70 -2.03
N PRO A 29 2.44 9.10 -2.62
CA PRO A 29 2.01 8.64 -3.94
C PRO A 29 3.12 8.77 -5.00
N LYS A 30 3.34 7.70 -5.78
CA LYS A 30 4.33 7.59 -6.86
C LYS A 30 5.79 7.84 -6.44
N ASN A 31 6.08 7.75 -5.14
CA ASN A 31 7.43 7.95 -4.62
C ASN A 31 7.81 6.80 -3.67
N MET A 32 7.17 6.74 -2.50
CA MET A 32 7.54 5.79 -1.45
C MET A 32 6.33 5.36 -0.63
N LEU A 33 6.32 4.08 -0.28
CA LEU A 33 5.34 3.46 0.60
C LEU A 33 6.09 2.76 1.72
N MET A 34 5.77 3.07 2.97
CA MET A 34 6.34 2.41 4.14
C MET A 34 5.22 1.65 4.86
N ILE A 35 5.44 0.35 5.05
CA ILE A 35 4.48 -0.56 5.66
C ILE A 35 5.08 -1.28 6.86
N ILE A 36 4.20 -1.80 7.70
CA ILE A 36 4.49 -2.78 8.74
C ILE A 36 3.81 -4.09 8.33
N LEU A 37 4.60 -5.14 8.17
CA LEU A 37 4.13 -6.50 7.94
C LEU A 37 4.55 -7.36 9.13
N GLY A 38 3.59 -7.72 9.99
CA GLY A 38 3.89 -8.34 11.28
C GLY A 38 4.71 -7.40 12.16
N GLU A 39 5.94 -7.80 12.49
CA GLU A 39 6.89 -6.97 13.28
C GLU A 39 7.93 -6.26 12.40
N SER A 40 7.94 -6.53 11.08
CA SER A 40 8.93 -5.99 10.16
C SER A 40 8.45 -4.72 9.47
N LYS A 41 9.33 -3.70 9.41
CA LYS A 41 9.09 -2.49 8.63
C LYS A 41 9.69 -2.66 7.23
N ILE A 42 8.88 -2.44 6.20
CA ILE A 42 9.30 -2.60 4.81
C ILE A 42 9.16 -1.26 4.09
N GLY A 43 10.28 -0.76 3.56
CA GLY A 43 10.31 0.40 2.68
C GLY A 43 10.15 -0.03 1.23
N MET A 44 9.11 0.45 0.57
CA MET A 44 8.79 0.15 -0.82
C MET A 44 8.93 1.40 -1.69
N LYS A 45 9.64 1.28 -2.80
CA LYS A 45 9.86 2.37 -3.77
C LYS A 45 8.95 2.19 -4.98
N TRP A 46 8.43 3.30 -5.50
CA TRP A 46 7.65 3.27 -6.73
C TRP A 46 8.52 2.86 -7.92
N ASN A 47 8.04 1.91 -8.74
CA ASN A 47 8.76 1.43 -9.91
C ASN A 47 8.68 2.36 -11.14
N GLY A 48 8.04 3.52 -11.01
CA GLY A 48 7.83 4.48 -12.10
C GLY A 48 6.62 4.17 -13.00
N ARG A 49 5.95 3.03 -12.82
CA ARG A 49 4.86 2.57 -13.68
C ARG A 49 3.54 2.34 -12.95
N SER A 50 3.49 1.35 -12.06
CA SER A 50 2.22 0.83 -11.54
C SER A 50 2.26 0.26 -10.12
N ILE A 51 3.44 -0.07 -9.58
CA ILE A 51 3.56 -0.75 -8.27
C ILE A 51 4.75 -0.21 -7.47
N TYR A 52 4.65 -0.35 -6.15
CA TYR A 52 5.74 -0.20 -5.21
C TYR A 52 6.43 -1.55 -5.02
N VAL A 53 7.75 -1.54 -4.97
CA VAL A 53 8.59 -2.72 -4.78
C VAL A 53 9.47 -2.49 -3.55
N GLY A 54 9.48 -3.44 -2.63
CA GLY A 54 10.35 -3.44 -1.46
C GLY A 54 10.96 -4.82 -1.23
N ASN A 55 12.10 -4.86 -0.56
CA ASN A 55 12.75 -6.10 -0.18
C ASN A 55 12.84 -6.18 1.35
N ALA A 56 12.52 -7.33 1.92
CA ALA A 56 12.70 -7.60 3.34
C ALA A 56 12.95 -9.08 3.56
N LEU A 57 13.85 -9.42 4.50
CA LEU A 57 14.20 -10.80 4.84
C LEU A 57 14.62 -11.65 3.61
N GLY A 58 15.21 -11.01 2.58
CA GLY A 58 15.61 -11.68 1.34
C GLY A 58 14.47 -11.96 0.35
N MET A 59 13.23 -11.56 0.66
CA MET A 59 12.07 -11.70 -0.23
C MET A 59 11.70 -10.37 -0.88
N GLU A 60 11.22 -10.42 -2.11
CA GLU A 60 10.65 -9.27 -2.81
C GLU A 60 9.14 -9.19 -2.60
N PHE A 61 8.70 -7.97 -2.27
CA PHE A 61 7.32 -7.64 -2.01
C PHE A 61 6.86 -6.53 -2.94
N THR A 62 5.68 -6.69 -3.50
CA THR A 62 5.05 -5.70 -4.38
C THR A 62 3.71 -5.26 -3.82
N SER A 63 3.35 -4.00 -4.02
CA SER A 63 2.05 -3.46 -3.61
C SER A 63 1.59 -2.36 -4.57
N LYS A 64 0.28 -2.22 -4.76
CA LYS A 64 -0.30 -1.05 -5.45
C LYS A 64 -0.43 0.18 -4.54
N GLY A 65 -0.13 0.03 -3.25
CA GLY A 65 -0.37 1.05 -2.22
C GLY A 65 -1.77 0.93 -1.60
N PRO A 66 -2.09 1.82 -0.64
CA PRO A 66 -3.41 1.86 -0.01
C PRO A 66 -4.48 2.33 -1.00
N GLU A 67 -5.69 1.83 -0.80
CA GLU A 67 -6.86 2.27 -1.57
C GLU A 67 -7.26 3.69 -1.14
N GLU A 68 -7.69 4.49 -2.11
CA GLU A 68 -8.21 5.83 -1.83
C GLU A 68 -9.66 5.72 -1.35
N ILE A 69 -9.91 6.22 -0.14
CA ILE A 69 -11.24 6.35 0.44
C ILE A 69 -11.91 7.55 -0.25
N VAL A 70 -12.56 7.29 -1.38
CA VAL A 70 -13.46 8.25 -2.00
C VAL A 70 -14.71 8.32 -1.14
N THR A 71 -14.78 9.30 -0.23
CA THR A 71 -16.04 9.61 0.45
C THR A 71 -16.99 10.17 -0.59
N LEU A 72 -17.73 9.28 -1.26
CA LEU A 72 -18.91 9.65 -2.02
C LEU A 72 -19.88 10.26 -0.99
N LYS A 73 -19.91 11.60 -0.88
CA LYS A 73 -21.04 12.30 -0.29
C LYS A 73 -22.23 12.05 -1.20
N GLY A 74 -22.81 10.86 -1.08
CA GLY A 74 -24.10 10.55 -1.67
C GLY A 74 -25.08 11.58 -1.14
N ARG A 75 -25.58 12.40 -2.06
CA ARG A 75 -26.84 13.14 -1.94
C ARG A 75 -27.87 12.17 -1.35
N GLY A 76 -28.14 12.29 -0.05
CA GLY A 76 -29.41 11.87 0.51
C GLY A 76 -30.46 12.84 -0.01
N TYR A 77 -31.33 12.33 -0.86
CA TYR A 77 -32.47 13.01 -1.45
C TYR A 77 -33.60 13.22 -0.44
N ALA A 78 -34.36 14.29 -0.67
CA ALA A 78 -35.69 14.66 -0.15
C ALA A 78 -35.79 15.11 1.32
#